data_AF-A0A1T4S5A2-F1
#
_entry.id   AF-A0A1T4S5A2-F1
#
_cell.length_a   1.000
_cell.length_b   1.000
_cell.length_c   1.000
_cell.angle_alpha   90.00
_cell.angle_beta   90.00
_cell.angle_gamma   90.00
#
_symmetry.space_group_name_H-M   'P 1'
#
loop_
_entity.id
_entity.type
_entity.pdbx_description
1 polymer ?
#
loop_
_entity_poly.entity_id
_entity_poly.type
_entity_poly.pdbx_seq_one_letter_code
_entity_poly.pdbx_strand_id
1 'polypeptide(L)'
;MTMTRRSTPGPRTTTLAAAAGGGAGVLAGLLAYGVVLAVSALFPTPDANIGLGMAALLIQIVGTAVATWGALRLLGVPGAGVAAGTVALAGVVAPFTSLYDPAPPMGMVVWALGAALFAAVGVQLAAFLRRGRG
;
A
#
# COMPACT_ATOMS: atom_id res chain seq x y z
N MET A 1 2.40 -3.65 41.90
CA MET A 1 2.10 -4.39 40.65
C MET A 1 1.54 -3.37 39.66
N THR A 2 2.40 -2.81 38.82
CA THR A 2 2.06 -1.62 38.01
C THR A 2 1.44 -2.09 36.69
N MET A 3 0.12 -1.93 36.54
CA MET A 3 -0.57 -2.13 35.26
C MET A 3 0.00 -1.14 34.23
N THR A 4 0.89 -1.59 33.36
CA THR A 4 1.28 -0.84 32.17
C THR A 4 0.07 -0.74 31.25
N ARG A 5 -0.61 0.42 31.24
CA ARG A 5 -1.69 0.73 30.29
C ARG A 5 -1.16 0.51 28.86
N ARG A 6 -1.74 -0.44 28.13
CA ARG A 6 -1.48 -0.64 26.70
C ARG A 6 -2.05 0.55 25.92
N SER A 7 -1.24 1.58 25.74
CA SER A 7 -1.61 2.80 25.00
C SER A 7 -2.00 2.47 23.56
N THR A 8 -3.02 3.16 23.06
CA THR A 8 -3.34 3.20 21.62
C THR A 8 -2.13 3.72 20.85
N PRO A 9 -1.97 3.38 19.56
CA PRO A 9 -0.98 4.03 18.71
C PRO A 9 -1.16 5.54 18.82
N GLY A 10 -0.06 6.22 19.15
CA GLY A 10 -0.08 7.67 19.22
C GLY A 10 -0.28 8.28 17.82
N PRO A 11 -0.70 9.54 17.73
CA PRO A 11 -0.91 10.24 16.45
C PRO A 11 0.34 10.25 15.56
N ARG A 12 1.54 10.24 16.17
CA ARG A 12 2.82 10.10 15.44
C ARG A 12 2.96 8.75 14.72
N THR A 13 2.50 7.66 15.32
CA THR A 13 2.60 6.33 14.71
C THR A 13 1.66 6.20 13.51
N THR A 14 0.44 6.73 13.64
CA THR A 14 -0.55 6.74 12.55
C THR A 14 -0.11 7.59 11.37
N THR A 15 0.48 8.76 11.63
CA THR A 15 1.02 9.65 10.58
C THR A 15 2.23 9.04 9.88
N LEU A 16 3.15 8.41 10.62
CA LEU A 16 4.26 7.66 10.01
C LEU A 16 3.77 6.50 9.14
N ALA A 17 2.70 5.82 9.57
CA ALA A 17 2.12 4.74 8.77
C ALA A 17 1.47 5.25 7.50
N ALA A 18 0.73 6.36 7.57
CA ALA A 18 0.17 7.01 6.39
C ALA A 18 1.28 7.46 5.42
N ALA A 19 2.35 8.08 5.93
CA ALA A 19 3.48 8.52 5.12
C ALA A 19 4.20 7.33 4.46
N ALA A 20 4.44 6.24 5.20
CA ALA A 20 5.06 5.03 4.67
C ALA A 20 4.20 4.38 3.59
N GLY A 21 2.89 4.24 3.81
CA GLY A 21 1.96 3.68 2.83
C GLY A 21 1.83 4.55 1.57
N GLY A 22 1.65 5.86 1.74
CA GLY A 22 1.55 6.79 0.62
C GLY A 22 2.84 6.87 -0.21
N GLY A 23 3.99 6.99 0.46
CA GLY A 23 5.29 7.01 -0.21
C GLY A 23 5.58 5.71 -0.97
N ALA A 24 5.30 4.56 -0.36
CA ALA A 24 5.40 3.27 -1.03
C ALA A 24 4.47 3.17 -2.25
N GLY A 25 3.24 3.68 -2.13
CA GLY A 25 2.26 3.69 -3.21
C GLY A 25 2.71 4.51 -4.42
N VAL A 26 3.27 5.71 -4.18
CA VAL A 26 3.84 6.54 -5.25
C VAL A 26 5.00 5.83 -5.94
N LEU A 27 5.95 5.29 -5.18
CA LEU A 27 7.12 4.61 -5.73
C LEU A 27 6.73 3.38 -6.57
N ALA A 28 5.84 2.54 -6.06
CA ALA A 28 5.36 1.37 -6.79
C ALA A 28 4.58 1.75 -8.05
N GLY A 29 3.75 2.81 -7.98
CA GLY A 29 3.03 3.34 -9.14
C GLY A 29 3.97 3.87 -10.23
N LEU A 30 5.01 4.62 -9.87
CA LEU A 30 6.01 5.10 -10.81
C LEU A 30 6.79 3.95 -11.46
N LEU A 31 7.17 2.93 -10.69
CA LEU A 31 7.85 1.74 -11.22
C LEU A 31 6.95 0.97 -12.19
N ALA A 32 5.69 0.70 -11.82
CA ALA A 32 4.73 0.02 -12.69
C ALA A 32 4.50 0.80 -13.98
N TYR A 33 4.33 2.12 -13.90
CA TYR A 33 4.18 2.99 -15.07
C TYR A 33 5.43 2.99 -15.97
N GLY A 34 6.63 3.06 -15.38
CA GLY A 34 7.88 2.98 -16.13
C GLY A 34 8.04 1.65 -16.88
N VAL A 35 7.67 0.53 -16.26
CA VAL A 35 7.64 -0.79 -16.91
C VAL A 35 6.65 -0.81 -18.08
N VAL A 36 5.46 -0.25 -17.89
CA VAL A 36 4.46 -0.16 -18.96
C VAL A 36 4.99 0.64 -20.15
N LEU A 37 5.55 1.83 -19.91
CA LEU A 37 6.13 2.66 -20.97
C LEU A 37 7.28 1.95 -21.70
N ALA A 38 8.19 1.29 -20.97
CA ALA A 38 9.31 0.58 -21.56
C ALA A 38 8.86 -0.59 -22.44
N VAL A 39 7.90 -1.38 -21.97
CA VAL A 39 7.41 -2.54 -22.74
C VAL A 39 6.58 -2.10 -23.93
N SER A 40 5.73 -1.08 -23.81
CA SER A 40 4.97 -0.54 -24.94
C SER A 40 5.88 0.05 -26.04
N ALA A 41 7.06 0.57 -25.67
CA ALA A 41 8.06 1.03 -26.64
C ALA A 41 8.77 -0.13 -27.37
N LEU A 42 8.96 -1.27 -26.70
CA LEU A 42 9.69 -2.42 -27.24
C LEU A 42 8.79 -3.44 -27.97
N PHE A 43 7.53 -3.58 -27.55
CA PHE A 43 6.59 -4.59 -28.04
C PHE A 43 5.17 -4.00 -28.22
N PRO A 44 4.90 -3.30 -29.33
CA PRO A 44 3.62 -2.63 -29.58
C PRO A 44 2.54 -3.62 -30.09
N THR A 45 2.34 -4.75 -29.41
CA THR A 45 1.30 -5.74 -29.78
C THR A 45 0.13 -5.74 -28.79
N PRO A 46 -1.12 -5.96 -29.25
CA PRO A 46 -2.30 -5.92 -28.38
C PRO A 46 -2.27 -6.95 -27.23
N ASP A 47 -1.79 -8.17 -27.50
CA ASP A 47 -1.76 -9.25 -26.52
C ASP A 47 -0.74 -9.02 -25.40
N ALA A 48 0.38 -8.35 -25.72
CA ALA A 48 1.37 -7.95 -24.74
C ALA A 48 0.77 -6.97 -23.70
N ASN A 49 -0.23 -6.17 -24.08
CA ASN A 49 -0.79 -5.13 -23.23
C ASN A 49 -1.66 -5.68 -22.09
N ILE A 50 -2.38 -6.79 -22.29
CA ILE A 50 -3.19 -7.40 -21.21
C ILE A 50 -2.29 -8.04 -20.15
N GLY A 51 -1.32 -8.85 -20.58
CA GLY A 51 -0.34 -9.47 -19.69
C GLY A 51 0.49 -8.43 -18.93
N LEU A 52 0.92 -7.38 -19.64
CA LEU A 52 1.64 -6.24 -19.06
C LEU A 52 0.79 -5.48 -18.05
N GLY A 53 -0.49 -5.23 -18.34
CA GLY A 53 -1.41 -4.57 -17.42
C GLY A 53 -1.58 -5.35 -16.11
N MET A 54 -1.75 -6.67 -16.21
CA MET A 54 -1.84 -7.55 -15.03
C MET A 54 -0.53 -7.61 -14.25
N ALA A 55 0.62 -7.64 -14.93
CA ALA A 55 1.93 -7.61 -14.28
C ALA A 55 2.18 -6.28 -13.57
N ALA A 56 1.86 -5.15 -14.21
CA ALA A 56 1.98 -3.82 -13.63
C ALA A 56 1.09 -3.67 -12.39
N LEU A 57 -0.15 -4.16 -12.45
CA LEU A 57 -1.06 -4.19 -11.31
C LEU A 57 -0.49 -5.02 -10.14
N LEU A 58 0.02 -6.22 -10.43
CA LEU A 58 0.64 -7.08 -9.43
C LEU A 58 1.87 -6.44 -8.78
N ILE A 59 2.75 -5.84 -9.59
CA ILE A 59 3.91 -5.07 -9.10
C ILE A 59 3.44 -3.93 -8.21
N GLN A 60 2.38 -3.23 -8.60
CA GLN A 60 1.84 -2.13 -7.82
C GLN A 60 1.27 -2.62 -6.47
N ILE A 61 0.43 -3.67 -6.46
CA ILE A 61 -0.16 -4.24 -5.22
C ILE A 61 0.93 -4.78 -4.30
N VAL A 62 1.74 -5.72 -4.81
CA VAL A 62 2.74 -6.44 -4.02
C VAL A 62 3.88 -5.50 -3.64
N GLY A 63 4.36 -4.71 -4.59
CA GLY A 63 5.43 -3.73 -4.36
C GLY A 63 5.03 -2.69 -3.31
N THR A 64 3.81 -2.14 -3.37
CA THR A 64 3.32 -1.21 -2.35
C THR A 64 3.25 -1.86 -0.98
N ALA A 65 2.68 -3.07 -0.89
CA ALA A 65 2.54 -3.79 0.38
C ALA A 65 3.90 -4.14 1.01
N VAL A 66 4.84 -4.66 0.22
CA VAL A 66 6.20 -5.02 0.65
C VAL A 66 6.98 -3.78 1.06
N ALA A 67 6.95 -2.71 0.27
CA ALA A 67 7.62 -1.45 0.58
C ALA A 67 7.03 -0.81 1.85
N THR A 68 5.70 -0.83 2.01
CA THR A 68 5.03 -0.35 3.24
C THR A 68 5.46 -1.18 4.45
N TRP A 69 5.47 -2.50 4.33
CA TRP A 69 5.92 -3.40 5.39
C TRP A 69 7.37 -3.12 5.81
N GLY A 70 8.28 -3.02 4.83
CA GLY A 70 9.68 -2.73 5.05
C GLY A 70 9.89 -1.37 5.72
N ALA A 71 9.25 -0.32 5.20
CA ALA A 71 9.32 1.03 5.77
C ALA A 71 8.81 1.05 7.22
N LEU A 72 7.66 0.43 7.51
CA LEU A 72 7.12 0.34 8.86
C LEU A 72 8.00 -0.46 9.81
N ARG A 73 8.64 -1.54 9.33
CA ARG A 73 9.60 -2.31 10.13
C ARG A 73 10.85 -1.50 10.47
N LEU A 74 11.40 -0.77 9.50
CA LEU A 74 12.54 0.11 9.72
C LEU A 74 12.22 1.22 10.73
N LEU A 75 10.99 1.72 10.73
CA LEU A 75 10.50 2.71 11.69
C LEU A 75 10.08 2.12 13.04
N GLY A 76 10.25 0.80 13.25
CA GLY A 76 9.90 0.13 14.51
C GLY A 76 8.40 0.12 14.81
N VAL A 77 7.53 0.28 13.81
CA VAL A 77 6.09 0.40 14.01
C VAL A 77 5.47 -0.98 14.33
N PRO A 78 4.83 -1.14 15.50
CA PRO A 78 4.18 -2.39 15.86
C PRO A 78 3.00 -2.67 14.93
N GLY A 79 2.91 -3.88 14.39
CA GLY A 79 1.80 -4.27 13.52
C GLY A 79 2.02 -4.05 12.02
N ALA A 80 3.27 -3.79 11.59
CA ALA A 80 3.65 -3.60 10.20
C ALA A 80 3.05 -4.63 9.22
N GLY A 81 2.95 -5.91 9.61
CA GLY A 81 2.36 -6.96 8.77
C GLY A 81 0.87 -6.78 8.52
N VAL A 82 0.11 -6.36 9.53
CA VAL A 82 -1.35 -6.08 9.40
C VAL A 82 -1.55 -4.84 8.54
N ALA A 83 -0.74 -3.80 8.73
CA ALA A 83 -0.77 -2.58 7.93
C ALA A 83 -0.43 -2.83 6.45
N ALA A 84 0.56 -3.65 6.17
CA ALA A 84 0.87 -4.06 4.81
C ALA A 84 -0.26 -4.91 4.20
N GLY A 85 -0.87 -5.79 5.00
CA GLY A 85 -2.02 -6.60 4.58
C GLY A 85 -3.25 -5.76 4.22
N THR A 86 -3.56 -4.72 4.99
CA THR A 86 -4.68 -3.81 4.67
C THR A 86 -4.41 -3.01 3.41
N VAL A 87 -3.16 -2.59 3.17
CA VAL A 87 -2.76 -1.95 1.91
C VAL A 87 -2.87 -2.90 0.72
N ALA A 88 -2.41 -4.15 0.86
CA ALA A 88 -2.56 -5.16 -0.19
C ALA A 88 -4.04 -5.41 -0.52
N LEU A 89 -4.89 -5.53 0.52
CA LEU A 89 -6.33 -5.71 0.37
C LEU A 89 -6.96 -4.54 -0.40
N ALA A 90 -6.60 -3.30 -0.05
CA ALA A 90 -7.06 -2.12 -0.77
C ALA A 90 -6.66 -2.17 -2.26
N GLY A 91 -5.43 -2.60 -2.53
CA GLY A 91 -4.93 -2.74 -3.89
C GLY A 91 -5.64 -3.82 -4.70
N VAL A 92 -6.10 -4.90 -4.06
CA VAL A 92 -6.91 -5.94 -4.70
C VAL A 92 -8.34 -5.44 -4.97
N VAL A 93 -8.92 -4.64 -4.06
CA VAL A 93 -10.30 -4.16 -4.19
C VAL A 93 -10.42 -2.97 -5.15
N ALA A 94 -9.42 -2.08 -5.19
CA ALA A 94 -9.47 -0.84 -5.96
C ALA A 94 -9.84 -1.01 -7.46
N PRO A 95 -9.31 -2.00 -8.20
CA PRO A 95 -9.64 -2.21 -9.62
C PRO A 95 -11.11 -2.58 -9.87
N PHE A 96 -11.82 -3.04 -8.85
CA PHE A 96 -13.25 -3.38 -8.93
C PHE A 96 -14.17 -2.19 -8.59
N THR A 97 -13.58 -1.01 -8.33
CA THR A 97 -14.33 0.21 -8.07
C THR A 97 -14.36 1.09 -9.31
N SER A 98 -15.51 1.70 -9.61
CA SER A 98 -15.67 2.62 -10.76
C SER A 98 -14.85 3.92 -10.64
N LEU A 99 -14.15 4.11 -9.53
CA LEU A 99 -13.35 5.29 -9.21
C LEU A 99 -11.87 5.14 -9.55
N TYR A 100 -11.43 3.95 -9.98
CA TYR A 100 -10.02 3.69 -10.27
C TYR A 100 -9.74 3.76 -11.78
N ASP A 101 -9.18 4.89 -12.20
CA ASP A 101 -8.47 5.01 -13.48
C ASP A 101 -6.96 4.81 -13.21
N PRO A 102 -6.32 3.74 -13.71
CA PRO A 102 -4.89 3.52 -13.50
C PRO A 102 -4.00 4.56 -14.22
N ALA A 103 -4.56 5.36 -15.14
CA ALA A 103 -3.80 6.35 -15.87
C ALA A 103 -3.28 7.47 -14.95
N PRO A 104 -2.00 7.87 -15.10
CA PRO A 104 -1.48 9.04 -14.42
C PRO A 104 -2.09 10.34 -14.97
N PRO A 105 -2.15 11.41 -14.15
CA PRO A 105 -1.65 11.46 -12.77
C PRO A 105 -2.68 10.97 -11.72
N MET A 106 -3.98 10.93 -12.07
CA MET A 106 -5.05 10.71 -11.10
C MET A 106 -5.02 9.32 -10.47
N GLY A 107 -4.73 8.27 -11.23
CA GLY A 107 -4.59 6.90 -10.70
C GLY A 107 -3.51 6.77 -9.64
N MET A 108 -2.37 7.44 -9.85
CA MET A 108 -1.26 7.45 -8.89
C MET A 108 -1.64 8.16 -7.59
N VAL A 109 -2.38 9.28 -7.68
CA VAL A 109 -2.84 10.03 -6.51
C VAL A 109 -3.85 9.21 -5.71
N VAL A 110 -4.87 8.64 -6.37
CA VAL A 110 -5.88 7.80 -5.72
C VAL A 110 -5.23 6.58 -5.07
N TRP A 111 -4.28 5.95 -5.74
CA TRP A 111 -3.52 4.82 -5.21
C TRP A 111 -2.71 5.21 -3.97
N ALA A 112 -1.93 6.29 -4.03
CA ALA A 112 -1.11 6.75 -2.92
C ALA A 112 -1.95 7.13 -1.70
N LEU A 113 -3.08 7.82 -1.91
CA LEU A 113 -4.00 8.17 -0.82
C LEU A 113 -4.66 6.92 -0.23
N GLY A 114 -5.07 5.97 -1.06
CA GLY A 114 -5.58 4.68 -0.62
C GLY A 114 -4.55 3.92 0.23
N ALA A 115 -3.32 3.78 -0.26
CA ALA A 115 -2.24 3.12 0.47
C ALA A 115 -1.93 3.82 1.80
N ALA A 116 -1.91 5.15 1.84
CA ALA A 116 -1.73 5.91 3.07
C ALA A 116 -2.85 5.65 4.09
N LEU A 117 -4.11 5.72 3.65
CA LEU A 117 -5.27 5.49 4.50
C LEU A 117 -5.28 4.06 5.06
N PHE A 118 -5.10 3.07 4.20
CA PHE A 118 -5.16 1.67 4.61
C PHE A 118 -3.96 1.25 5.47
N ALA A 119 -2.78 1.85 5.30
CA ALA A 119 -1.66 1.66 6.21
C ALA A 119 -1.97 2.21 7.61
N ALA A 120 -2.54 3.42 7.69
CA ALA A 120 -2.97 4.02 8.95
C ALA A 120 -4.04 3.17 9.66
N VAL A 121 -5.07 2.73 8.92
CA VAL A 121 -6.12 1.84 9.43
C VAL A 121 -5.53 0.52 9.93
N GLY A 122 -4.61 -0.09 9.18
CA GLY A 122 -4.05 -1.37 9.56
C GLY A 122 -3.17 -1.32 10.81
N VAL A 123 -2.48 -0.20 11.08
CA VAL A 123 -1.77 -0.01 12.36
C VAL A 123 -2.76 0.09 13.53
N GLN A 124 -3.88 0.79 13.35
CA GLN A 124 -4.93 0.85 14.37
C GLN A 124 -5.57 -0.51 14.62
N LEU A 125 -5.85 -1.26 13.55
CA LEU A 125 -6.36 -2.62 13.63
C LEU A 125 -5.38 -3.56 14.35
N ALA A 126 -4.08 -3.46 14.06
CA ALA A 126 -3.05 -4.24 14.74
C ALA A 126 -3.03 -3.98 16.24
N ALA A 127 -3.21 -2.71 16.65
CA ALA A 127 -3.29 -2.36 18.06
C ALA A 127 -4.56 -2.88 18.74
N PHE A 128 -5.70 -2.84 18.05
CA PHE A 128 -6.94 -3.43 18.54
C PHE A 128 -6.81 -4.95 18.75
N LEU A 129 -6.26 -5.69 17.76
CA LEU A 129 -6.06 -7.13 17.85
C LEU A 129 -5.11 -7.56 18.97
N ARG A 130 -4.14 -6.71 19.33
CA ARG A 130 -3.24 -6.94 20.48
C ARG A 130 -3.93 -6.73 21.83
N ARG A 131 -5.05 -6.01 21.89
CA ARG A 131 -5.81 -5.81 23.14
C ARG A 131 -6.68 -7.02 23.46
N GLY A 132 -7.34 -7.60 22.47
CA GLY A 132 -8.23 -8.76 22.67
C GLY A 132 -7.51 -10.08 23.01
N ARG A 133 -6.17 -10.12 22.95
CA ARG A 133 -5.35 -11.29 23.29
C ARG A 133 -4.72 -11.24 24.69
N GLY A 134 -4.96 -10.18 25.45
CA GLY A 134 -4.47 -10.01 26.82
C GLY A 134 -5.60 -10.16 27.82
#